data_AF-A0A6S7CPT2-F1
#
_entry.id   AF-A0A6S7CPT2-F1
#
_cell.length_a   1.000
_cell.length_b   1.000
_cell.length_c   1.000
_cell.angle_alpha   90.00
_cell.angle_beta   90.00
_cell.angle_gamma   90.00
#
_symmetry.space_group_name_H-M   'P 1'
#
loop_
_entity.id
_entity.type
_entity.pdbx_description
1 polymer ?
#
loop_
_entity_poly.entity_id
_entity_poly.type
_entity_poly.pdbx_seq_one_letter_code
_entity_poly.pdbx_strand_id
1 'polypeptide(L)'
;MYICVCNAITERQVRASVDAGATSLSDLQFELGVATCCGCCAATAAEYLPGGRCSSVCDVRSIAVPVNPPATMAEPGASAANSSYPVIQVAVA
;
A
#
# COMPACT_ATOMS: atom_id res chain seq x y z
N MET A 1 12.20 3.37 -3.19
CA MET A 1 13.32 2.41 -3.10
C MET A 1 12.98 1.12 -3.86
N TYR A 2 13.94 0.24 -4.17
CA TYR A 2 13.62 -1.15 -4.57
C TYR A 2 13.37 -2.00 -3.32
N ILE A 3 12.26 -2.72 -3.31
CA ILE A 3 11.93 -3.69 -2.25
C ILE A 3 12.42 -5.08 -2.65
N CYS A 4 12.20 -5.48 -3.91
CA CYS A 4 12.69 -6.76 -4.45
C CYS A 4 13.59 -6.50 -5.66
N VAL A 5 14.85 -6.92 -5.56
CA VAL A 5 15.82 -6.77 -6.67
C VAL A 5 15.66 -7.87 -7.73
N CYS A 6 15.26 -9.09 -7.33
CA CYS A 6 15.11 -10.21 -8.26
C CYS A 6 14.09 -9.92 -9.35
N ASN A 7 12.96 -9.33 -8.96
CA ASN A 7 11.83 -9.04 -9.85
C ASN A 7 11.67 -7.53 -10.11
N ALA A 8 12.70 -6.73 -9.76
CA ALA A 8 12.72 -5.28 -9.94
C ALA A 8 11.47 -4.55 -9.39
N ILE A 9 11.00 -4.95 -8.21
CA ILE A 9 9.81 -4.36 -7.57
C ILE A 9 10.21 -3.20 -6.68
N THR A 10 9.58 -2.06 -6.90
CA THR A 10 9.78 -0.82 -6.16
C THR A 10 8.77 -0.65 -5.04
N GLU A 11 9.15 0.11 -4.03
CA GLU A 11 8.32 0.55 -2.92
C GLU A 11 7.01 1.21 -3.36
N ARG A 12 7.06 1.99 -4.46
CA ARG A 12 5.86 2.65 -5.00
C ARG A 12 4.86 1.62 -5.54
N GLN A 13 5.34 0.56 -6.18
CA GLN A 13 4.49 -0.53 -6.65
C GLN A 13 3.89 -1.31 -5.48
N VAL A 14 4.69 -1.62 -4.46
CA VAL A 14 4.18 -2.28 -3.24
C VAL A 14 3.09 -1.45 -2.58
N ARG A 15 3.31 -0.14 -2.38
CA ARG A 15 2.29 0.76 -1.83
C ARG A 15 1.03 0.80 -2.68
N ALA A 16 1.17 0.93 -4.01
CA ALA A 16 0.03 0.94 -4.91
C ALA A 16 -0.81 -0.35 -4.81
N SER A 17 -0.18 -1.51 -4.67
CA SER A 17 -0.90 -2.78 -4.45
C SER A 17 -1.59 -2.85 -3.09
N VAL A 18 -0.98 -2.29 -2.03
CA VAL A 18 -1.62 -2.19 -0.71
C VAL A 18 -2.82 -1.23 -0.75
N ASP A 19 -2.69 -0.09 -1.42
CA ASP A 19 -3.78 0.87 -1.63
C ASP A 19 -4.92 0.27 -2.48
N ALA A 20 -4.59 -0.66 -3.39
CA ALA A 20 -5.56 -1.44 -4.15
C ALA A 20 -6.23 -2.58 -3.35
N GLY A 21 -5.79 -2.82 -2.10
CA GLY A 21 -6.42 -3.78 -1.19
C GLY A 21 -5.60 -5.01 -0.85
N ALA A 22 -4.30 -5.07 -1.17
CA ALA A 22 -3.45 -6.18 -0.73
C ALA A 22 -3.30 -6.17 0.81
N THR A 23 -3.69 -7.28 1.45
CA THR A 23 -3.66 -7.41 2.93
C THR A 23 -2.67 -8.45 3.41
N SER A 24 -2.16 -9.28 2.50
CA SER A 24 -1.23 -10.36 2.81
C SER A 24 -0.03 -10.39 1.86
N LEU A 25 1.04 -11.07 2.29
CA LEU A 25 2.23 -11.28 1.47
C LEU A 25 1.88 -12.12 0.23
N SER A 26 0.91 -13.03 0.35
CA SER A 26 0.38 -13.82 -0.76
C SER A 26 -0.25 -12.95 -1.83
N ASP A 27 -0.98 -11.90 -1.46
CA ASP A 27 -1.56 -10.95 -2.42
C ASP A 27 -0.48 -10.21 -3.18
N LEU A 28 0.56 -9.72 -2.49
CA LEU A 28 1.70 -9.05 -3.13
C LEU A 28 2.53 -9.99 -4.01
N GLN A 29 2.65 -11.27 -3.63
CA GLN A 29 3.28 -12.29 -4.46
C GLN A 29 2.50 -12.51 -5.75
N PHE A 30 1.17 -12.56 -5.66
CA PHE A 30 0.31 -12.77 -6.81
C PHE A 30 0.31 -11.57 -7.76
N GLU A 31 0.17 -10.35 -7.23
CA GLU A 31 0.06 -9.11 -8.01
C GLU A 31 1.42 -8.64 -8.58
N LEU A 32 2.48 -8.67 -7.76
CA LEU A 32 3.77 -8.07 -8.10
C LEU A 32 4.89 -9.10 -8.27
N GLY A 33 4.69 -10.35 -7.86
CA GLY A 33 5.77 -11.33 -7.79
C GLY A 33 6.79 -11.02 -6.69
N VAL A 34 6.47 -10.24 -5.66
CA VAL A 34 7.43 -9.98 -4.57
C VAL A 34 7.79 -11.29 -3.86
N ALA A 35 9.03 -11.47 -3.40
CA ALA A 35 9.49 -12.64 -2.64
C ALA A 35 9.38 -14.03 -3.33
N THR A 36 9.06 -14.12 -4.63
CA THR A 36 8.90 -15.40 -5.34
C THR A 36 10.20 -16.04 -5.85
N CYS A 37 11.34 -15.35 -5.73
CA CYS A 37 12.65 -15.83 -6.19
C CYS A 37 13.56 -16.26 -5.02
N CYS A 38 14.31 -15.33 -4.42
CA CYS A 38 15.21 -15.63 -3.31
C CYS A 38 14.55 -15.50 -1.92
N GLY A 39 13.37 -14.89 -1.84
CA GLY A 39 12.64 -14.66 -0.59
C GLY A 39 13.19 -13.58 0.34
N CYS A 40 14.41 -13.06 0.13
CA CYS A 40 15.06 -12.12 1.05
C CYS A 40 14.28 -10.83 1.33
N CYS A 41 13.42 -10.40 0.40
CA CYS A 41 12.61 -9.21 0.55
C CYS A 41 11.27 -9.43 1.28
N ALA A 42 10.93 -10.68 1.65
CA ALA A 42 9.64 -11.03 2.24
C ALA A 42 9.32 -10.24 3.51
N ALA A 43 10.28 -10.18 4.44
CA ALA A 43 10.12 -9.42 5.68
C ALA A 43 9.91 -7.92 5.38
N THR A 44 10.75 -7.33 4.53
CA THR A 44 10.64 -5.92 4.14
C THR A 44 9.32 -5.59 3.43
N ALA A 45 8.82 -6.49 2.58
CA ALA A 45 7.53 -6.30 1.91
C ALA A 45 6.36 -6.39 2.89
N ALA A 46 6.44 -7.29 3.89
CA ALA A 46 5.41 -7.44 4.91
C ALA A 46 5.23 -6.20 5.80
N GLU A 47 6.28 -5.40 5.97
CA GLU A 47 6.23 -4.13 6.72
C GLU A 47 5.29 -3.08 6.09
N TYR A 48 4.98 -3.21 4.80
CA TYR A 48 4.05 -2.33 4.09
C TYR A 48 2.59 -2.79 4.19
N LEU A 49 2.35 -4.02 4.65
CA LEU A 49 1.00 -4.57 4.80
C LEU A 49 0.33 -4.04 6.07
N PRO A 50 -1.02 -4.03 6.12
CA PRO A 50 -1.74 -3.71 7.35
C PRO A 50 -1.34 -4.66 8.49
N GLY A 51 -0.85 -4.10 9.60
CA GLY A 51 -0.31 -4.88 10.73
C GLY A 51 1.18 -5.19 10.66
N GLY A 52 1.85 -4.83 9.56
CA GLY A 52 3.31 -4.81 9.45
C GLY A 52 3.93 -3.90 10.50
N ARG A 53 4.95 -4.37 11.19
CA ARG A 53 5.55 -3.65 12.31
C ARG A 53 6.65 -2.75 11.79
N CYS A 54 6.31 -1.70 11.06
CA CYS A 54 7.25 -0.60 10.80
C CYS A 54 7.67 -0.01 12.15
N SER A 55 8.77 -0.53 12.66
CA SER A 55 9.15 -0.52 14.07
C SER A 55 9.76 0.82 14.46
N SER A 56 9.27 1.35 15.58
CA SER A 56 10.06 1.92 16.69
C SER A 56 11.03 3.08 16.51
N VAL A 57 11.34 3.59 15.31
CA VAL A 57 12.17 4.82 15.24
C VAL A 57 11.36 6.07 15.63
N CYS A 58 10.02 5.97 15.65
CA CYS A 58 9.11 7.03 16.12
C CYS A 58 8.27 6.61 17.34
N ASP A 59 8.75 5.72 18.22
CA ASP A 59 8.11 5.52 19.54
C ASP A 59 8.40 6.74 20.45
N VAL A 60 7.83 7.91 20.11
CA VAL A 60 7.55 8.96 21.08
C VAL A 60 6.34 8.49 21.88
N ARG A 61 6.57 7.57 22.81
CA ARG A 61 5.68 7.46 23.96
C ARG A 61 5.85 8.72 24.80
N SER A 62 4.78 9.52 24.85
CA SER A 62 4.57 10.73 25.67
C SER A 62 4.91 12.07 25.01
N ILE A 63 3.96 12.66 24.28
CA ILE A 63 3.34 13.98 24.54
C ILE A 63 2.01 13.96 23.77
N ALA A 64 0.97 13.40 24.39
CA ALA A 64 -0.40 13.71 23.98
C ALA A 64 -0.78 15.01 24.71
N VAL A 65 -0.72 16.15 24.01
CA VAL A 65 -1.52 17.32 24.41
C VAL A 65 -2.87 17.17 23.70
N PRO A 66 -4.01 17.26 24.41
CA PRO A 66 -5.31 17.22 23.76
C PRO A 66 -5.48 18.51 22.94
N VAL A 67 -5.39 18.39 21.61
CA VAL A 67 -5.91 19.45 20.73
C VAL A 67 -7.43 19.32 20.71
N ASN A 68 -8.10 20.28 21.35
CA ASN A 68 -9.54 20.45 21.24
C ASN A 68 -9.86 20.78 19.76
N PRO A 69 -10.73 20.02 19.06
CA PRO A 69 -11.09 20.36 17.70
C PRO A 69 -12.03 21.58 17.70
N PRO A 70 -11.77 22.63 16.91
CA PRO A 70 -12.80 23.62 16.65
C PRO A 70 -13.89 22.97 15.79
N ALA A 71 -15.09 22.92 16.34
CA ALA A 71 -16.30 22.67 15.59
C ALA A 71 -16.45 23.73 14.49
N THR A 72 -16.51 23.30 13.23
CA THR A 72 -17.32 23.96 12.19
C THR A 72 -17.49 23.03 10.98
N MET A 73 -18.76 22.90 10.58
CA MET A 73 -19.31 22.16 9.44
C MET A 73 -19.00 22.86 8.11
N ALA A 74 -18.89 22.09 7.01
CA ALA A 74 -19.49 22.40 5.69
C ALA A 74 -19.09 21.35 4.62
N GLU A 75 -20.07 20.62 4.11
CA GLU A 75 -20.09 19.98 2.77
C GLU A 75 -20.28 21.07 1.67
N PRO A 76 -20.24 20.87 0.32
CA PRO A 76 -20.32 19.62 -0.46
C PRO A 76 -19.47 19.54 -1.78
N GLY A 77 -19.31 18.31 -2.31
CA GLY A 77 -19.31 17.96 -3.75
C GLY A 77 -18.13 18.30 -4.68
N ALA A 78 -17.42 17.27 -5.18
CA ALA A 78 -16.87 17.22 -6.55
C ALA A 78 -16.36 15.82 -6.96
N SER A 79 -17.12 15.16 -7.84
CA SER A 79 -16.73 14.27 -8.95
C SER A 79 -15.51 13.34 -8.81
N ALA A 80 -15.78 12.03 -8.70
CA ALA A 80 -14.84 10.97 -9.06
C ALA A 80 -14.68 10.90 -10.58
N ALA A 81 -13.53 11.34 -11.10
CA ALA A 81 -13.18 11.20 -12.51
C ALA A 81 -11.68 10.90 -12.68
N ASN A 82 -11.32 9.62 -12.75
CA ASN A 82 -10.16 9.16 -13.52
C ASN A 82 -10.47 7.84 -14.23
N SER A 83 -11.44 7.93 -15.12
CA SER A 83 -11.51 7.14 -16.35
C SER A 83 -10.16 7.16 -17.08
N SER A 84 -9.27 6.19 -16.82
CA SER A 84 -8.12 5.85 -17.68
C SER A 84 -7.44 4.54 -17.24
N TYR A 85 -8.18 3.43 -17.29
CA TYR A 85 -7.58 2.13 -17.57
C TYR A 85 -8.50 1.41 -18.57
N PRO A 86 -8.09 1.24 -19.85
CA PRO A 86 -8.87 0.42 -20.77
C PRO A 86 -8.73 -1.04 -20.35
N VAL A 87 -9.81 -1.60 -19.81
CA VAL A 87 -9.98 -3.04 -19.61
C VAL A 87 -10.05 -3.67 -21.00
N ILE A 88 -9.01 -4.42 -21.37
CA ILE A 88 -9.01 -5.22 -22.60
C ILE A 88 -9.99 -6.39 -22.39
N GLN A 89 -11.24 -6.20 -22.83
CA GLN A 89 -12.20 -7.31 -22.98
C GLN A 89 -11.86 -8.07 -24.25
N VAL A 90 -11.11 -9.18 -24.12
CA VAL A 90 -11.01 -10.19 -25.19
C VAL A 90 -12.25 -11.08 -25.06
N ALA A 91 -13.29 -10.79 -25.86
CA ALA A 91 -14.37 -11.73 -26.08
C ALA A 91 -13.94 -12.73 -27.16
N VAL A 92 -13.76 -13.99 -26.76
CA VAL A 92 -13.65 -15.15 -27.65
C VAL A 92 -15.03 -15.80 -27.71
N ALA A 93 -15.68 -15.73 -28.87
CA ALA A 93 -16.68 -16.70 -29.36
C ALA A 93 -16.94 -16.43 -30.85
#